data_AF-A0A486MVR7-F1
#
_entry.id   AF-A0A486MVR7-F1
#
_cell.length_a   1.000
_cell.length_b   1.000
_cell.length_c   1.000
_cell.angle_alpha   90.00
_cell.angle_beta   90.00
_cell.angle_gamma   90.00
#
_symmetry.space_group_name_H-M   'P 1'
#
loop_
_entity.id
_entity.type
_entity.pdbx_description
1 polymer ?
#
loop_
_entity_poly.entity_id
_entity_poly.type
_entity_poly.pdbx_seq_one_letter_code
_entity_poly.pdbx_strand_id
1 'polypeptide(L)'
;MSVLFPPRLAPGDVIGVTAPSSGVPEHLHPRLELAIKNLKKRGYQVREGRCLRSQHKNKSATKFSRVEELMSYLTDPDIKAVMPPWGGDLAMELLDLIDFDLLSRSKPKWFVGFSDLSTLHFPLMTISGWATLHGPNLMDLGAQKLDATTQAVWEILESNRGTVIKQYSSTAFQADENQWGTASDGGFNLTQKTQWKRLDGVTSSLTFSGKLIGGCLEIISRLAGTPFGNVPLFKASNSPQGIILYFENVEMAPCELTRALFSLRLQGWFDNLNGVLIGRSAAPDVSDPTKHNYLDALKAAFENIAVPVLYDVDIGHIPPQISLVNGADATVFFAENGSWVTQQL
;
A
#
# COMPACT_ATOMS: atom_id res chain seq x y z
N MET A 1 -1.87 -10.97 -18.47
CA MET A 1 -0.99 -9.81 -18.70
C MET A 1 0.32 -10.06 -17.97
N SER A 2 1.47 -9.78 -18.58
CA SER A 2 2.78 -9.93 -17.90
C SER A 2 2.99 -8.76 -16.93
N VAL A 3 3.49 -9.06 -15.73
CA VAL A 3 3.84 -8.03 -14.74
C VAL A 3 5.19 -7.43 -15.08
N LEU A 4 5.24 -6.11 -15.21
CA LEU A 4 6.42 -5.32 -15.52
C LEU A 4 6.97 -4.70 -14.24
N PHE A 5 8.11 -5.21 -13.76
CA PHE A 5 8.76 -4.66 -12.59
C PHE A 5 9.64 -3.45 -12.96
N PRO A 6 9.50 -2.31 -12.25
CA PRO A 6 10.41 -1.18 -12.37
C PRO A 6 11.88 -1.57 -12.16
N PRO A 7 12.86 -0.98 -12.85
CA PRO A 7 14.27 -1.27 -12.59
C PRO A 7 14.68 -0.93 -11.14
N ARG A 8 15.83 -1.43 -10.69
CA ARG A 8 16.38 -1.05 -9.39
C ARG A 8 16.72 0.43 -9.35
N LEU A 9 16.54 1.06 -8.21
CA LEU A 9 17.06 2.40 -7.94
C LEU A 9 18.55 2.34 -7.58
N ALA A 10 19.29 3.35 -8.01
CA ALA A 10 20.70 3.55 -7.68
C ALA A 10 20.98 5.02 -7.38
N PRO A 11 22.04 5.33 -6.59
CA PRO A 11 22.50 6.70 -6.41
C PRO A 11 22.68 7.43 -7.76
N GLY A 12 22.20 8.67 -7.83
CA GLY A 12 22.14 9.47 -9.05
C GLY A 12 20.77 9.45 -9.74
N ASP A 13 19.93 8.44 -9.50
CA ASP A 13 18.58 8.37 -10.05
C ASP A 13 17.68 9.50 -9.53
N VAL A 14 16.73 9.92 -10.37
CA VAL A 14 15.75 10.97 -10.04
C VAL A 14 14.48 10.35 -9.46
N ILE A 15 14.10 10.83 -8.27
CA ILE A 15 12.82 10.56 -7.63
C ILE A 15 11.92 11.79 -7.79
N GLY A 16 10.78 11.61 -8.44
CA GLY A 16 9.73 12.61 -8.55
C GLY A 16 8.88 12.63 -7.28
N VAL A 17 8.67 13.82 -6.70
CA VAL A 17 7.84 14.01 -5.52
C VAL A 17 6.68 14.93 -5.90
N THR A 18 5.50 14.35 -6.07
CA THR A 18 4.24 15.04 -6.42
C THR A 18 3.14 14.55 -5.49
N ALA A 19 2.09 15.36 -5.29
CA ALA A 19 0.93 14.99 -4.49
C ALA A 19 -0.28 14.74 -5.40
N PRO A 20 -0.49 13.50 -5.90
CA PRO A 20 -1.66 13.19 -6.71
C PRO A 20 -2.94 13.06 -5.87
N SER A 21 -2.86 13.06 -4.54
CA SER A 21 -4.01 13.13 -3.62
C SER A 21 -3.96 14.42 -2.78
N SER A 22 -3.79 14.33 -1.46
CA SER A 22 -3.58 15.48 -0.57
C SER A 22 -2.15 16.00 -0.67
N GLY A 23 -1.99 17.32 -0.69
CA GLY A 23 -0.68 17.95 -0.63
C GLY A 23 -0.24 18.20 0.81
N VAL A 24 0.97 18.73 0.97
CA VAL A 24 1.57 18.94 2.30
C VAL A 24 1.21 20.34 2.81
N PRO A 25 0.42 20.46 3.91
CA PRO A 25 0.12 21.75 4.51
C PRO A 25 1.38 22.38 5.12
N GLU A 26 1.40 23.71 5.22
CA GLU A 26 2.58 24.49 5.61
C GLU A 26 3.24 24.02 6.92
N HIS A 27 2.44 23.73 7.95
CA HIS A 27 2.95 23.27 9.24
C HIS A 27 3.69 21.91 9.19
N LEU A 28 3.54 21.14 8.10
CA LEU A 28 4.23 19.86 7.87
C LEU A 28 5.37 19.96 6.84
N HIS A 29 5.64 21.15 6.28
CA HIS A 29 6.79 21.36 5.40
C HIS A 29 8.13 20.98 6.06
N PRO A 30 8.38 21.25 7.36
CA PRO A 30 9.62 20.79 8.00
C PRO A 30 9.84 19.27 7.92
N ARG A 31 8.76 18.48 8.07
CA ARG A 31 8.82 17.02 7.92
C ARG A 31 9.10 16.61 6.47
N LEU A 32 8.49 17.29 5.49
CA LEU A 32 8.76 17.07 4.07
C LEU A 32 10.23 17.35 3.72
N GLU A 33 10.81 18.44 4.23
CA GLU A 33 12.23 18.77 4.01
C GLU A 33 13.15 17.67 4.54
N LEU A 34 12.83 17.09 5.70
CA LEU A 34 13.60 15.99 6.27
C LEU A 34 13.51 14.73 5.39
N ALA A 35 12.33 14.39 4.89
CA ALA A 35 12.15 13.28 3.96
C ALA A 35 12.94 13.49 2.65
N ILE A 36 12.85 14.68 2.04
CA ILE A 36 13.61 15.04 0.83
C ILE A 36 15.12 15.01 1.11
N LYS A 37 15.56 15.53 2.26
CA LYS A 37 16.96 15.49 2.68
C LYS A 37 17.46 14.06 2.86
N ASN A 38 16.64 13.16 3.39
CA ASN A 38 16.98 11.75 3.54
C ASN A 38 17.13 11.05 2.18
N LEU A 39 16.26 11.33 1.21
CA LEU A 39 16.45 10.87 -0.18
C LEU A 39 17.78 11.35 -0.77
N LYS A 40 18.07 12.65 -0.64
CA LYS A 40 19.33 13.25 -1.12
C LYS A 40 20.55 12.65 -0.44
N LYS A 41 20.50 12.43 0.88
CA LYS A 41 21.57 11.79 1.66
C LYS A 41 21.82 10.35 1.20
N ARG A 42 20.79 9.65 0.75
CA ARG A 42 20.89 8.30 0.17
C ARG A 42 21.45 8.30 -1.27
N GLY A 43 21.69 9.47 -1.85
CA GLY A 43 22.32 9.66 -3.16
C GLY A 43 21.34 9.95 -4.29
N TYR A 44 20.05 10.12 -4.02
CA TYR A 44 19.05 10.40 -5.05
C TYR A 44 18.95 11.88 -5.39
N GLN A 45 18.62 12.17 -6.65
CA GLN A 45 18.14 13.49 -7.04
C GLN A 45 16.63 13.56 -6.79
N VAL A 46 16.14 14.71 -6.32
CA VAL A 46 14.71 14.89 -6.02
C VAL A 46 14.14 15.99 -6.90
N ARG A 47 13.04 15.69 -7.60
CA ARG A 47 12.29 16.65 -8.40
C ARG A 47 10.91 16.87 -7.78
N GLU A 48 10.71 18.01 -7.15
CA GLU A 48 9.44 18.40 -6.56
C GLU A 48 8.46 18.91 -7.62
N GLY A 49 7.22 18.46 -7.54
CA GLY A 49 6.11 18.93 -8.37
C GLY A 49 5.44 20.17 -7.78
N ARG A 50 4.80 20.97 -8.62
CA ARG A 50 4.07 22.18 -8.19
C ARG A 50 2.85 21.84 -7.33
N CYS A 51 2.29 20.64 -7.45
CA CYS A 51 1.14 20.22 -6.64
C CYS A 51 1.54 19.77 -5.23
N LEU A 52 2.83 19.61 -4.92
CA LEU A 52 3.28 18.99 -3.67
C LEU A 52 2.88 19.75 -2.40
N ARG A 53 3.02 21.07 -2.41
CA ARG A 53 2.97 21.93 -1.20
C ARG A 53 1.69 22.74 -1.05
N SER A 54 0.71 22.49 -1.91
CA SER A 54 -0.61 23.13 -1.86
C SER A 54 -1.62 22.18 -1.23
N GLN A 55 -2.59 22.71 -0.48
CA GLN A 55 -3.70 21.94 0.06
C GLN A 55 -4.96 22.82 0.05
N HIS A 56 -6.00 22.35 -0.62
CA HIS A 56 -7.27 23.07 -0.72
C HIS A 56 -8.43 22.09 -0.87
N LYS A 57 -9.40 22.13 0.05
CA LYS A 57 -10.60 21.26 0.05
C LYS A 57 -10.24 19.77 -0.13
N ASN A 58 -9.39 19.27 0.75
CA ASN A 58 -8.96 17.86 0.82
C ASN A 58 -8.21 17.33 -0.41
N LYS A 59 -7.56 18.22 -1.16
CA LYS A 59 -6.70 17.83 -2.27
C LYS A 59 -5.58 18.83 -2.50
N SER A 60 -4.53 18.36 -3.13
CA SER A 60 -3.34 19.17 -3.35
C SER A 60 -3.60 20.31 -4.33
N ALA A 61 -4.26 20.02 -5.45
CA ALA A 61 -4.60 20.94 -6.52
C ALA A 61 -5.83 20.45 -7.31
N THR A 62 -6.19 21.15 -8.38
CA THR A 62 -7.27 20.69 -9.28
C THR A 62 -6.94 19.32 -9.89
N LYS A 63 -7.96 18.51 -10.24
CA LYS A 63 -7.73 17.22 -10.91
C LYS A 63 -6.87 17.31 -12.16
N PHE A 64 -7.05 18.37 -12.96
CA PHE A 64 -6.28 18.58 -14.18
C PHE A 64 -4.80 18.84 -13.88
N SER A 65 -4.51 19.71 -12.91
CA SER A 65 -3.13 20.00 -12.50
C SER A 65 -2.42 18.76 -11.92
N ARG A 66 -3.14 17.98 -11.10
CA ARG A 66 -2.62 16.75 -10.49
C ARG A 66 -2.35 15.65 -11.52
N VAL A 67 -3.28 15.43 -12.47
CA VAL A 67 -3.08 14.44 -13.56
C VAL A 67 -1.98 14.86 -14.51
N GLU A 68 -1.95 16.12 -14.94
CA GLU A 68 -0.91 16.62 -15.84
C GLU A 68 0.49 16.40 -15.22
N GLU A 69 0.66 16.78 -13.95
CA GLU A 69 1.91 16.58 -13.24
C GLU A 69 2.25 15.09 -13.04
N LEU A 70 1.29 14.28 -12.55
CA LEU A 70 1.49 12.86 -12.34
C LEU A 70 1.85 12.15 -13.65
N MET A 71 1.11 12.37 -14.73
CA MET A 71 1.39 11.77 -16.03
C MET A 71 2.76 12.20 -16.56
N SER A 72 3.11 13.49 -16.44
CA SER A 72 4.45 13.96 -16.83
C SER A 72 5.54 13.19 -16.09
N TYR A 73 5.35 12.90 -14.79
CA TYR A 73 6.33 12.16 -14.00
C TYR A 73 6.35 10.67 -14.33
N LEU A 74 5.18 10.07 -14.58
CA LEU A 74 5.07 8.67 -14.97
C LEU A 74 5.61 8.39 -16.37
N THR A 75 5.62 9.38 -17.28
CA THR A 75 6.15 9.20 -18.65
C THR A 75 7.56 9.72 -18.86
N ASP A 76 8.10 10.55 -17.95
CA ASP A 76 9.45 11.11 -18.08
C ASP A 76 10.54 10.02 -17.95
N PRO A 77 11.42 9.81 -18.96
CA PRO A 77 12.44 8.77 -18.89
C PRO A 77 13.50 8.99 -17.80
N ASP A 78 13.70 10.20 -17.29
CA ASP A 78 14.69 10.52 -16.26
C ASP A 78 14.21 10.15 -14.85
N ILE A 79 12.90 10.20 -14.61
CA ILE A 79 12.31 9.85 -13.31
C ILE A 79 12.19 8.33 -13.16
N LYS A 80 12.83 7.76 -12.14
CA LYS A 80 12.87 6.31 -11.88
C LYS A 80 11.90 5.85 -10.80
N ALA A 81 11.44 6.77 -9.96
CA ALA A 81 10.39 6.55 -8.98
C ALA A 81 9.55 7.81 -8.79
N VAL A 82 8.27 7.63 -8.49
CA VAL A 82 7.37 8.65 -8.00
C VAL A 82 6.99 8.29 -6.56
N MET A 83 7.32 9.17 -5.63
CA MET A 83 7.09 8.99 -4.19
C MET A 83 6.27 10.17 -3.65
N PRO A 84 4.93 10.07 -3.65
CA PRO A 84 4.08 11.05 -3.01
C PRO A 84 4.32 11.19 -1.50
N PRO A 85 3.98 12.36 -0.90
CA PRO A 85 4.09 12.57 0.54
C PRO A 85 3.24 11.58 1.34
N TRP A 86 2.01 11.32 0.87
CA TRP A 86 1.00 10.43 1.44
C TRP A 86 -0.22 10.29 0.52
N GLY A 87 -1.27 9.60 0.98
CA GLY A 87 -2.60 9.53 0.37
C GLY A 87 -3.46 10.78 0.60
N GLY A 88 -4.75 10.60 0.88
CA GLY A 88 -5.76 11.66 0.98
C GLY A 88 -7.15 11.08 0.73
N ASP A 89 -8.04 11.82 0.06
CA ASP A 89 -9.44 11.40 -0.11
C ASP A 89 -9.91 11.35 -1.57
N LEU A 90 -9.25 12.12 -2.44
CA LEU A 90 -9.78 12.51 -3.75
C LEU A 90 -8.79 12.19 -4.89
N ALA A 91 -7.98 11.15 -4.80
CA ALA A 91 -7.25 10.64 -5.97
C ALA A 91 -8.20 10.05 -7.01
N MET A 92 -9.39 9.58 -6.60
CA MET A 92 -10.35 8.92 -7.50
C MET A 92 -10.84 9.83 -8.65
N GLU A 93 -10.89 11.16 -8.45
CA GLU A 93 -11.23 12.10 -9.54
C GLU A 93 -10.19 12.17 -10.67
N LEU A 94 -9.05 11.47 -10.53
CA LEU A 94 -8.00 11.38 -11.54
C LEU A 94 -8.18 10.22 -12.52
N LEU A 95 -8.94 9.17 -12.15
CA LEU A 95 -8.96 7.89 -12.88
C LEU A 95 -9.33 8.04 -14.37
N ASP A 96 -10.39 8.79 -14.67
CA ASP A 96 -10.87 9.00 -16.04
C ASP A 96 -9.95 9.89 -16.90
N LEU A 97 -8.93 10.51 -16.27
CA LEU A 97 -7.99 11.40 -16.95
C LEU A 97 -6.61 10.76 -17.16
N ILE A 98 -6.34 9.61 -16.52
CA ILE A 98 -5.07 8.89 -16.64
C ILE A 98 -5.11 7.99 -17.86
N ASP A 99 -4.10 8.10 -18.71
CA ASP A 99 -3.92 7.23 -19.88
C ASP A 99 -3.18 5.94 -19.47
N PHE A 100 -3.93 4.99 -18.91
CA PHE A 100 -3.38 3.69 -18.51
C PHE A 100 -2.87 2.84 -19.69
N ASP A 101 -3.38 3.08 -20.91
CA ASP A 101 -2.92 2.39 -22.13
C ASP A 101 -1.53 2.90 -22.55
N LEU A 102 -1.31 4.22 -22.51
CA LEU A 102 0.04 4.79 -22.65
C LEU A 102 1.00 4.24 -21.60
N LEU A 103 0.59 4.16 -20.33
CA LEU A 103 1.43 3.61 -19.26
C LEU A 103 1.75 2.12 -19.50
N SER A 104 0.80 1.33 -20.02
CA SER A 104 1.02 -0.09 -20.35
C SER A 104 2.12 -0.32 -21.39
N ARG A 105 2.37 0.68 -22.25
CA ARG A 105 3.39 0.66 -23.31
C ARG A 105 4.65 1.44 -22.92
N SER A 106 4.66 2.08 -21.76
CA SER A 106 5.77 2.86 -21.24
C SER A 106 6.67 2.00 -20.35
N LYS A 107 7.92 2.43 -20.16
CA LYS A 107 8.85 1.75 -19.26
C LYS A 107 8.35 1.86 -17.81
N PRO A 108 8.20 0.75 -17.07
CA PRO A 108 7.71 0.79 -15.70
C PRO A 108 8.70 1.55 -14.80
N LYS A 109 8.15 2.27 -13.84
CA LYS A 109 8.90 2.95 -12.76
C LYS A 109 8.19 2.76 -11.43
N TRP A 110 8.92 2.93 -10.34
CA TRP A 110 8.33 2.72 -9.01
C TRP A 110 7.27 3.79 -8.74
N PHE A 111 6.07 3.35 -8.37
CA PHE A 111 5.07 4.18 -7.71
C PHE A 111 4.91 3.64 -6.30
N VAL A 112 5.14 4.49 -5.30
CA VAL A 112 5.34 4.09 -3.90
C VAL A 112 4.34 4.80 -3.00
N GLY A 113 3.73 4.07 -2.08
CA GLY A 113 2.91 4.64 -1.01
C GLY A 113 1.76 3.73 -0.60
N PHE A 114 0.74 4.28 0.04
CA PHE A 114 -0.46 3.52 0.45
C PHE A 114 -1.69 4.42 0.60
N SER A 115 -2.75 3.92 1.25
CA SER A 115 -3.99 4.66 1.51
C SER A 115 -4.70 4.99 0.20
N ASP A 116 -5.17 6.23 0.01
CA ASP A 116 -5.80 6.71 -1.23
C ASP A 116 -4.93 6.59 -2.49
N LEU A 117 -3.61 6.43 -2.34
CA LEU A 117 -2.75 6.07 -3.49
C LEU A 117 -3.09 4.69 -4.06
N SER A 118 -3.83 3.85 -3.31
CA SER A 118 -4.40 2.60 -3.81
C SER A 118 -5.28 2.81 -5.04
N THR A 119 -5.88 4.01 -5.17
CA THR A 119 -6.60 4.47 -6.37
C THR A 119 -5.73 4.35 -7.62
N LEU A 120 -4.43 4.57 -7.49
CA LEU A 120 -3.47 4.55 -8.58
C LEU A 120 -2.71 3.20 -8.63
N HIS A 121 -2.29 2.67 -7.48
CA HIS A 121 -1.59 1.38 -7.40
C HIS A 121 -2.36 0.27 -8.11
N PHE A 122 -3.66 0.21 -7.87
CA PHE A 122 -4.51 -0.88 -8.33
C PHE A 122 -4.65 -0.93 -9.87
N PRO A 123 -5.08 0.14 -10.56
CA PRO A 123 -5.15 0.15 -12.02
C PRO A 123 -3.76 0.20 -12.70
N LEU A 124 -2.73 0.81 -12.09
CA LEU A 124 -1.36 0.69 -12.62
C LEU A 124 -0.93 -0.78 -12.74
N MET A 125 -1.25 -1.59 -11.74
CA MET A 125 -0.95 -3.02 -11.77
C MET A 125 -1.91 -3.79 -12.69
N THR A 126 -3.22 -3.62 -12.51
CA THR A 126 -4.22 -4.47 -13.15
C THR A 126 -4.51 -4.11 -14.62
N ILE A 127 -4.29 -2.86 -15.01
CA ILE A 127 -4.50 -2.36 -16.39
C ILE A 127 -3.16 -2.15 -17.10
N SER A 128 -2.22 -1.45 -16.47
CA SER A 128 -0.93 -1.13 -17.12
C SER A 128 0.14 -2.21 -16.91
N GLY A 129 -0.11 -3.20 -16.05
CA GLY A 129 0.84 -4.27 -15.76
C GLY A 129 2.04 -3.84 -14.91
N TRP A 130 2.06 -2.62 -14.38
CA TRP A 130 3.20 -2.10 -13.60
C TRP A 130 3.17 -2.61 -12.17
N ALA A 131 4.25 -3.29 -11.76
CA ALA A 131 4.42 -3.58 -10.35
C ALA A 131 4.57 -2.26 -9.56
N THR A 132 3.83 -2.12 -8.47
CA THR A 132 3.87 -0.93 -7.60
C THR A 132 4.14 -1.34 -6.17
N LEU A 133 4.69 -0.42 -5.35
CA LEU A 133 5.06 -0.70 -3.97
C LEU A 133 4.03 -0.09 -3.03
N HIS A 134 3.24 -0.95 -2.39
CA HIS A 134 2.41 -0.56 -1.26
C HIS A 134 3.24 -0.61 0.02
N GLY A 135 3.51 0.53 0.65
CA GLY A 135 4.41 0.60 1.81
C GLY A 135 4.54 2.02 2.34
N PRO A 136 5.57 2.32 3.14
CA PRO A 136 5.78 3.66 3.71
C PRO A 136 5.70 4.76 2.65
N ASN A 137 4.94 5.82 2.94
CA ASN A 137 4.91 7.00 2.09
C ASN A 137 6.18 7.83 2.31
N LEU A 138 6.44 8.84 1.47
CA LEU A 138 7.64 9.68 1.62
C LEU A 138 7.72 10.31 3.02
N MET A 139 6.60 10.75 3.59
CA MET A 139 6.59 11.38 4.92
C MET A 139 7.01 10.43 6.04
N ASP A 140 6.83 9.11 5.89
CA ASP A 140 7.32 8.11 6.87
C ASP A 140 8.85 8.02 6.86
N LEU A 141 9.48 8.36 5.73
CA LEU A 141 10.93 8.29 5.51
C LEU A 141 11.69 9.52 6.00
N GLY A 142 10.99 10.50 6.61
CA GLY A 142 11.57 11.74 7.15
C GLY A 142 12.26 11.61 8.51
N ALA A 143 12.18 10.46 9.17
CA ALA A 143 12.77 10.32 10.51
C ALA A 143 14.31 10.31 10.46
N GLN A 144 14.94 10.75 11.55
CA GLN A 144 16.40 10.66 11.68
C GLN A 144 16.87 9.20 11.69
N LYS A 145 16.09 8.32 12.34
CA LYS A 145 16.31 6.88 12.41
C LYS A 145 14.99 6.17 12.12
N LEU A 146 14.99 5.34 11.09
CA LEU A 146 13.87 4.45 10.76
C LEU A 146 13.94 3.17 11.60
N ASP A 147 12.78 2.60 11.92
CA ASP A 147 12.71 1.23 12.42
C ASP A 147 13.04 0.23 11.30
N ALA A 148 13.31 -1.02 11.67
CA ALA A 148 13.75 -2.04 10.72
C ALA A 148 12.70 -2.35 9.63
N THR A 149 11.42 -2.29 9.97
CA THR A 149 10.32 -2.61 9.05
C THR A 149 10.18 -1.51 7.99
N THR A 150 10.16 -0.25 8.42
CA THR A 150 10.12 0.90 7.49
C THR A 150 11.38 0.98 6.63
N GLN A 151 12.55 0.70 7.19
CA GLN A 151 13.82 0.69 6.48
C GLN A 151 13.88 -0.37 5.35
N ALA A 152 13.11 -1.46 5.46
CA ALA A 152 13.09 -2.56 4.50
C ALA A 152 12.54 -2.17 3.11
N VAL A 153 11.84 -1.03 2.99
CA VAL A 153 11.40 -0.49 1.68
C VAL A 153 12.57 -0.37 0.70
N TRP A 154 13.76 -0.01 1.20
CA TRP A 154 14.95 0.17 0.38
C TRP A 154 15.53 -1.15 -0.11
N GLU A 155 15.35 -2.24 0.63
CA GLU A 155 15.75 -3.58 0.18
C GLU A 155 14.97 -4.00 -1.06
N ILE A 156 13.77 -3.45 -1.28
CA ILE A 156 12.99 -3.70 -2.49
C ILE A 156 13.42 -2.76 -3.61
N LEU A 157 13.42 -1.46 -3.33
CA LEU A 157 13.65 -0.42 -4.33
C LEU A 157 15.04 -0.51 -4.96
N GLU A 158 16.06 -0.88 -4.18
CA GLU A 158 17.48 -0.91 -4.61
C GLU A 158 17.95 -2.29 -5.06
N SER A 159 17.13 -3.33 -4.89
CA SER A 159 17.49 -4.70 -5.27
C SER A 159 17.47 -4.92 -6.76
N ASN A 160 18.31 -5.83 -7.24
CA ASN A 160 18.21 -6.35 -8.61
C ASN A 160 16.88 -7.11 -8.80
N ARG A 161 16.39 -7.16 -10.05
CA ARG A 161 15.26 -8.01 -10.41
C ARG A 161 15.66 -9.47 -10.43
N GLY A 162 14.75 -10.36 -10.04
CA GLY A 162 14.99 -11.77 -9.73
C GLY A 162 15.36 -12.04 -8.27
N THR A 163 15.66 -11.01 -7.46
CA THR A 163 15.96 -11.18 -6.04
C THR A 163 14.70 -11.53 -5.25
N VAL A 164 14.83 -12.45 -4.30
CA VAL A 164 13.79 -12.74 -3.30
C VAL A 164 14.08 -11.92 -2.05
N ILE A 165 13.15 -11.03 -1.69
CA ILE A 165 13.24 -10.20 -0.48
C ILE A 165 12.38 -10.82 0.62
N LYS A 166 12.93 -10.95 1.82
CA LYS A 166 12.23 -11.47 3.00
C LYS A 166 12.04 -10.38 4.05
N GLN A 167 10.80 -10.10 4.38
CA GLN A 167 10.41 -9.18 5.46
C GLN A 167 9.77 -9.95 6.60
N TYR A 168 10.13 -9.62 7.83
CA TYR A 168 9.54 -10.19 9.04
C TYR A 168 8.43 -9.28 9.57
N SER A 169 7.49 -9.86 10.32
CA SER A 169 6.59 -9.08 11.15
C SER A 169 7.40 -8.17 12.08
N SER A 170 6.93 -6.94 12.29
CA SER A 170 7.54 -6.00 13.22
C SER A 170 7.54 -6.56 14.65
N THR A 171 8.43 -6.08 15.52
CA THR A 171 8.44 -6.48 16.94
C THR A 171 7.34 -5.76 17.73
N ALA A 172 7.10 -4.50 17.39
CA ALA A 172 6.10 -3.65 18.00
C ALA A 172 5.57 -2.61 16.99
N PHE A 173 4.37 -2.13 17.25
CA PHE A 173 3.68 -1.07 16.50
C PHE A 173 3.39 0.13 17.40
N GLN A 174 3.08 1.26 16.77
CA GLN A 174 2.67 2.49 17.44
C GLN A 174 1.13 2.57 17.43
N ALA A 175 0.49 2.70 18.59
CA ALA A 175 -0.97 2.87 18.64
C ALA A 175 -1.42 4.33 18.49
N ASP A 176 -0.60 5.28 18.96
CA ASP A 176 -0.94 6.70 18.94
C ASP A 176 -0.55 7.36 17.62
N GLU A 177 -1.19 8.48 17.26
CA GLU A 177 -0.88 9.19 16.02
C GLU A 177 0.51 9.88 16.06
N ASN A 178 1.15 9.93 14.89
CA ASN A 178 2.41 10.64 14.70
C ASN A 178 2.30 12.14 15.00
N GLN A 179 3.12 12.63 15.92
CA GLN A 179 3.20 14.05 16.26
C GLN A 179 4.17 14.80 15.33
N TRP A 180 4.08 14.62 14.00
CA TRP A 180 5.06 15.20 13.06
C TRP A 180 5.12 16.74 13.08
N GLY A 181 4.04 17.42 13.48
CA GLY A 181 4.03 18.87 13.64
C GLY A 181 4.91 19.38 14.78
N THR A 182 5.16 18.58 15.82
CA THR A 182 5.98 18.95 16.99
C THR A 182 7.30 18.18 17.07
N ALA A 183 7.36 16.97 16.51
CA ALA A 183 8.54 16.10 16.46
C ALA A 183 8.85 15.68 15.01
N SER A 184 9.19 16.67 14.17
CA SER A 184 9.32 16.48 12.72
C SER A 184 10.39 15.46 12.28
N ASP A 185 11.46 15.22 13.06
CA ASP A 185 12.49 14.22 12.76
C ASP A 185 12.35 12.93 13.58
N GLY A 186 11.29 12.83 14.39
CA GLY A 186 10.95 11.63 15.16
C GLY A 186 10.64 10.44 14.25
N GLY A 187 11.04 9.25 14.70
CA GLY A 187 10.56 7.97 14.18
C GLY A 187 9.28 7.53 14.90
N PHE A 188 8.79 6.34 14.56
CA PHE A 188 7.62 5.77 15.23
C PHE A 188 7.92 5.36 16.68
N ASN A 189 6.98 5.64 17.58
CA ASN A 189 6.98 5.27 18.98
C ASN A 189 6.41 3.84 19.17
N LEU A 190 7.21 2.84 18.83
CA LEU A 190 6.83 1.43 18.81
C LEU A 190 6.72 0.88 20.24
N THR A 191 5.50 0.81 20.75
CA THR A 191 5.21 0.49 22.15
C THR A 191 4.39 -0.80 22.29
N GLN A 192 3.56 -1.13 21.29
CA GLN A 192 2.57 -2.20 21.39
C GLN A 192 3.10 -3.44 20.69
N LYS A 193 3.07 -4.60 21.35
CA LYS A 193 3.60 -5.84 20.76
C LYS A 193 2.80 -6.22 19.51
N THR A 194 3.50 -6.48 18.42
CA THR A 194 2.92 -6.96 17.17
C THR A 194 2.59 -8.44 17.26
N GLN A 195 1.40 -8.83 16.79
CA GLN A 195 0.98 -10.23 16.71
C GLN A 195 0.01 -10.43 15.55
N TRP A 196 0.48 -11.11 14.49
CA TRP A 196 -0.41 -11.56 13.43
C TRP A 196 -1.30 -12.70 13.98
N LYS A 197 -2.51 -12.82 13.45
CA LYS A 197 -3.50 -13.78 13.93
C LYS A 197 -4.19 -14.47 12.76
N ARG A 198 -4.59 -15.73 12.94
CA ARG A 198 -5.45 -16.43 11.99
C ARG A 198 -6.92 -16.21 12.35
N LEU A 199 -7.75 -15.93 11.35
CA LEU A 199 -9.18 -15.69 11.56
C LEU A 199 -9.93 -16.93 12.07
N ASP A 200 -9.44 -18.13 11.73
CA ASP A 200 -9.98 -19.41 12.20
C ASP A 200 -9.60 -19.76 13.65
N GLY A 201 -8.78 -18.94 14.31
CA GLY A 201 -8.35 -19.13 15.69
C GLY A 201 -7.30 -20.23 15.90
N VAL A 202 -6.84 -20.90 14.84
CA VAL A 202 -5.80 -21.92 14.94
C VAL A 202 -4.44 -21.24 15.14
N THR A 203 -3.58 -21.80 15.98
CA THR A 203 -2.26 -21.23 16.32
C THR A 203 -1.10 -21.93 15.63
N SER A 204 -1.34 -23.10 15.03
CA SER A 204 -0.30 -23.81 14.28
C SER A 204 0.22 -22.97 13.12
N SER A 205 1.50 -23.14 12.81
CA SER A 205 2.09 -22.47 11.66
C SER A 205 1.43 -22.90 10.35
N LEU A 206 1.48 -22.02 9.36
CA LEU A 206 1.05 -22.32 8.00
C LEU A 206 1.91 -21.56 6.99
N THR A 207 1.90 -22.02 5.75
CA THR A 207 2.57 -21.37 4.63
C THR A 207 1.68 -21.43 3.40
N PHE A 208 1.58 -20.33 2.68
CA PHE A 208 0.88 -20.26 1.40
C PHE A 208 1.59 -19.27 0.49
N SER A 209 1.40 -19.45 -0.82
CA SER A 209 2.07 -18.65 -1.84
C SER A 209 1.08 -18.21 -2.91
N GLY A 210 1.38 -17.11 -3.58
CA GLY A 210 0.60 -16.57 -4.69
C GLY A 210 1.05 -15.18 -5.05
N LYS A 211 0.46 -14.61 -6.09
CA LYS A 211 0.75 -13.25 -6.53
C LYS A 211 0.03 -12.22 -5.64
N LEU A 212 0.77 -11.25 -5.11
CA LEU A 212 0.22 -10.18 -4.27
C LEU A 212 -0.57 -9.18 -5.09
N ILE A 213 -1.77 -8.83 -4.64
CA ILE A 213 -2.51 -7.67 -5.13
C ILE A 213 -3.41 -7.14 -4.01
N GLY A 214 -3.42 -5.83 -3.80
CA GLY A 214 -4.12 -5.28 -2.65
C GLY A 214 -3.88 -3.80 -2.38
N GLY A 215 -4.36 -3.38 -1.21
CA GLY A 215 -4.17 -2.04 -0.66
C GLY A 215 -5.30 -1.57 0.25
N CYS A 216 -5.57 -0.27 0.26
CA CYS A 216 -6.62 0.33 1.08
C CYS A 216 -8.00 -0.18 0.67
N LEU A 217 -8.73 -0.80 1.61
CA LEU A 217 -10.00 -1.45 1.32
C LEU A 217 -11.11 -0.45 0.98
N GLU A 218 -11.12 0.68 1.67
CA GLU A 218 -12.01 1.83 1.42
C GLU A 218 -11.99 2.23 -0.05
N ILE A 219 -10.79 2.20 -0.64
CA ILE A 219 -10.56 2.61 -2.02
C ILE A 219 -10.86 1.46 -2.97
N ILE A 220 -10.26 0.30 -2.75
CA ILE A 220 -10.37 -0.83 -3.66
C ILE A 220 -11.81 -1.32 -3.77
N SER A 221 -12.58 -1.31 -2.67
CA SER A 221 -14.00 -1.68 -2.68
C SER A 221 -14.85 -0.75 -3.57
N ARG A 222 -14.42 0.49 -3.80
CA ARG A 222 -15.08 1.46 -4.68
C ARG A 222 -14.64 1.33 -6.14
N LEU A 223 -13.43 0.82 -6.38
CA LEU A 223 -12.96 0.46 -7.72
C LEU A 223 -13.60 -0.83 -8.21
N ALA A 224 -13.97 -1.72 -7.29
CA ALA A 224 -14.60 -2.99 -7.62
C ALA A 224 -15.90 -2.79 -8.42
N GLY A 225 -15.97 -3.38 -9.61
CA GLY A 225 -17.10 -3.25 -10.52
C GLY A 225 -16.99 -2.09 -11.51
N THR A 226 -15.90 -1.32 -11.44
CA THR A 226 -15.53 -0.32 -12.46
C THR A 226 -14.45 -0.89 -13.40
N PRO A 227 -14.17 -0.22 -14.55
CA PRO A 227 -13.03 -0.58 -15.39
C PRO A 227 -11.67 -0.53 -14.66
N PHE A 228 -11.58 0.16 -13.52
CA PHE A 228 -10.35 0.34 -12.74
C PHE A 228 -10.12 -0.74 -11.66
N GLY A 229 -11.08 -1.64 -11.45
CA GLY A 229 -11.01 -2.68 -10.42
C GLY A 229 -11.65 -3.99 -10.86
N ASN A 230 -10.90 -4.80 -11.61
CA ASN A 230 -11.36 -6.13 -12.09
C ASN A 230 -10.37 -7.25 -11.68
N VAL A 231 -10.47 -7.69 -10.43
CA VAL A 231 -9.68 -8.82 -9.92
C VAL A 231 -10.00 -10.15 -10.59
N PRO A 232 -11.26 -10.49 -10.93
CA PRO A 232 -11.54 -11.72 -11.68
C PRO A 232 -10.75 -11.84 -12.98
N LEU A 233 -10.64 -10.75 -13.76
CA LEU A 233 -9.80 -10.72 -14.98
C LEU A 233 -8.31 -10.89 -14.65
N PHE A 234 -7.84 -10.21 -13.60
CA PHE A 234 -6.46 -10.34 -13.14
C PHE A 234 -6.14 -11.78 -12.72
N LYS A 235 -7.05 -12.45 -11.99
CA LYS A 235 -6.91 -13.87 -11.58
C LYS A 235 -6.77 -14.80 -12.78
N ALA A 236 -7.62 -14.65 -13.79
CA ALA A 236 -7.57 -15.47 -15.00
C ALA A 236 -6.21 -15.38 -15.72
N SER A 237 -5.55 -14.23 -15.65
CA SER A 237 -4.22 -14.00 -16.22
C SER A 237 -3.05 -14.56 -15.41
N ASN A 238 -3.27 -15.02 -14.17
CA ASN A 238 -2.22 -15.41 -13.21
C ASN A 238 -2.41 -16.85 -12.67
N SER A 239 -3.15 -17.68 -13.39
CA SER A 239 -3.19 -19.13 -13.17
C SER A 239 -1.93 -19.76 -13.79
N PRO A 240 -1.24 -20.72 -13.13
CA PRO A 240 -1.63 -21.44 -11.91
C PRO A 240 -1.08 -20.87 -10.59
N GLN A 241 -0.35 -19.75 -10.59
CA GLN A 241 0.31 -19.20 -9.39
C GLN A 241 -0.67 -18.88 -8.27
N GLY A 242 -1.89 -18.46 -8.64
CA GLY A 242 -2.93 -18.08 -7.69
C GLY A 242 -2.66 -16.72 -7.04
N ILE A 243 -3.60 -16.23 -6.22
CA ILE A 243 -3.59 -14.85 -5.71
C ILE A 243 -3.59 -14.81 -4.19
N ILE A 244 -2.77 -13.92 -3.64
CA ILE A 244 -2.88 -13.45 -2.26
C ILE A 244 -3.46 -12.05 -2.29
N LEU A 245 -4.68 -11.90 -1.77
CA LEU A 245 -5.26 -10.57 -1.57
C LEU A 245 -4.77 -10.00 -0.25
N TYR A 246 -4.46 -8.71 -0.24
CA TYR A 246 -4.24 -8.00 1.01
C TYR A 246 -5.03 -6.71 1.07
N PHE A 247 -5.54 -6.40 2.26
CA PHE A 247 -6.34 -5.21 2.50
C PHE A 247 -5.94 -4.56 3.80
N GLU A 248 -6.10 -3.25 3.89
CA GLU A 248 -6.01 -2.51 5.15
C GLU A 248 -7.20 -1.58 5.30
N ASN A 249 -7.61 -1.33 6.55
CA ASN A 249 -8.82 -0.61 6.92
C ASN A 249 -8.46 0.61 7.77
N VAL A 250 -8.96 1.77 7.39
CA VAL A 250 -8.55 3.07 7.95
C VAL A 250 -9.64 3.69 8.79
N GLU A 251 -10.84 3.78 8.23
CA GLU A 251 -11.93 4.60 8.77
C GLU A 251 -13.26 3.84 8.83
N MET A 252 -13.41 2.73 8.10
CA MET A 252 -14.68 2.00 8.11
C MET A 252 -14.92 1.33 9.46
N ALA A 253 -15.92 1.86 10.17
CA ALA A 253 -16.51 1.19 11.31
C ALA A 253 -17.05 -0.21 10.92
N PRO A 254 -17.22 -1.14 11.87
CA PRO A 254 -17.49 -2.56 11.60
C PRO A 254 -18.61 -2.85 10.59
N CYS A 255 -19.73 -2.12 10.63
CA CYS A 255 -20.83 -2.30 9.69
C CYS A 255 -20.45 -1.92 8.25
N GLU A 256 -19.70 -0.83 8.06
CA GLU A 256 -19.23 -0.41 6.72
C GLU A 256 -18.15 -1.37 6.21
N LEU A 257 -17.22 -1.79 7.07
CA LEU A 257 -16.22 -2.81 6.74
C LEU A 257 -16.90 -4.10 6.26
N THR A 258 -17.95 -4.53 6.96
CA THR A 258 -18.75 -5.71 6.58
C THR A 258 -19.34 -5.53 5.19
N ARG A 259 -20.01 -4.40 4.93
CA ARG A 259 -20.62 -4.11 3.62
C ARG A 259 -19.60 -4.09 2.49
N ALA A 260 -18.43 -3.48 2.72
CA ALA A 260 -17.35 -3.42 1.74
C ALA A 260 -16.83 -4.82 1.40
N LEU A 261 -16.51 -5.64 2.41
CA LEU A 261 -16.02 -7.00 2.18
C LEU A 261 -17.08 -7.92 1.55
N PHE A 262 -18.35 -7.80 1.95
CA PHE A 262 -19.44 -8.53 1.29
C PHE A 262 -19.62 -8.12 -0.16
N SER A 263 -19.49 -6.83 -0.48
CA SER A 263 -19.53 -6.35 -1.87
C SER A 263 -18.44 -7.00 -2.72
N LEU A 264 -17.20 -7.07 -2.22
CA LEU A 264 -16.10 -7.76 -2.91
C LEU A 264 -16.40 -9.25 -3.09
N ARG A 265 -16.92 -9.93 -2.05
CA ARG A 265 -17.33 -11.34 -2.12
C ARG A 265 -18.38 -11.57 -3.19
N LEU A 266 -19.44 -10.75 -3.24
CA LEU A 266 -20.53 -10.85 -4.22
C LEU A 266 -20.04 -10.62 -5.67
N GLN A 267 -18.95 -9.88 -5.84
CA GLN A 267 -18.28 -9.69 -7.13
C GLN A 267 -17.27 -10.80 -7.46
N GLY A 268 -17.22 -11.88 -6.66
CA GLY A 268 -16.35 -13.03 -6.89
C GLY A 268 -14.88 -12.77 -6.61
N TRP A 269 -14.53 -11.73 -5.84
CA TRP A 269 -13.12 -11.43 -5.54
C TRP A 269 -12.47 -12.53 -4.72
N PHE A 270 -13.22 -13.16 -3.82
CA PHE A 270 -12.72 -14.18 -2.89
C PHE A 270 -12.69 -15.61 -3.46
N ASP A 271 -13.12 -15.79 -4.71
CA ASP A 271 -13.09 -17.09 -5.37
C ASP A 271 -11.66 -17.45 -5.80
N ASN A 272 -11.24 -18.71 -5.62
CA ASN A 272 -9.96 -19.25 -6.10
C ASN A 272 -8.73 -18.43 -5.63
N LEU A 273 -8.73 -17.99 -4.38
CA LEU A 273 -7.56 -17.38 -3.74
C LEU A 273 -6.61 -18.46 -3.19
N ASN A 274 -5.41 -18.03 -2.81
CA ASN A 274 -4.45 -18.84 -2.06
C ASN A 274 -4.36 -18.40 -0.60
N GLY A 275 -4.78 -17.16 -0.31
CA GLY A 275 -4.91 -16.63 1.04
C GLY A 275 -5.26 -15.14 1.04
N VAL A 276 -5.60 -14.63 2.22
CA VAL A 276 -5.95 -13.23 2.46
C VAL A 276 -5.15 -12.68 3.63
N LEU A 277 -4.63 -11.46 3.49
CA LEU A 277 -4.00 -10.70 4.56
C LEU A 277 -4.83 -9.46 4.88
N ILE A 278 -5.22 -9.29 6.13
CA ILE A 278 -5.89 -8.08 6.61
C ILE A 278 -4.92 -7.32 7.52
N GLY A 279 -4.56 -6.13 7.10
CA GLY A 279 -3.75 -5.19 7.85
C GLY A 279 -4.40 -4.81 9.17
N ARG A 280 -3.58 -4.34 10.10
CA ARG A 280 -4.05 -3.77 11.36
C ARG A 280 -4.95 -2.58 11.09
N SER A 281 -6.19 -2.66 11.58
CA SER A 281 -7.19 -1.62 11.37
C SER A 281 -6.85 -0.37 12.17
N ALA A 282 -6.86 0.80 11.53
CA ALA A 282 -6.84 2.09 12.21
C ALA A 282 -8.25 2.61 12.54
N ALA A 283 -9.29 1.98 11.99
CA ALA A 283 -10.66 2.41 12.19
C ALA A 283 -11.13 2.19 13.63
N PRO A 284 -12.06 3.04 14.13
CA PRO A 284 -12.67 2.83 15.43
C PRO A 284 -13.43 1.50 15.48
N ASP A 285 -13.25 0.76 16.57
CA ASP A 285 -13.99 -0.47 16.85
C ASP A 285 -15.08 -0.24 17.92
N VAL A 286 -15.95 -1.23 18.10
CA VAL A 286 -17.08 -1.19 19.02
C VAL A 286 -16.81 -2.04 20.25
N SER A 287 -16.86 -1.42 21.44
CA SER A 287 -16.62 -2.10 22.72
C SER A 287 -17.86 -2.77 23.33
N ASP A 288 -19.06 -2.39 22.86
CA ASP A 288 -20.32 -2.98 23.30
C ASP A 288 -20.44 -4.42 22.76
N PRO A 289 -20.44 -5.45 23.62
CA PRO A 289 -20.43 -6.85 23.18
C PRO A 289 -21.73 -7.29 22.51
N THR A 290 -22.78 -6.46 22.54
CA THR A 290 -24.06 -6.74 21.86
C THR A 290 -24.09 -6.21 20.42
N LYS A 291 -23.05 -5.49 19.99
CA LYS A 291 -22.95 -4.88 18.67
C LYS A 291 -21.92 -5.58 17.80
N HIS A 292 -22.12 -5.43 16.49
CA HIS A 292 -21.21 -5.92 15.46
C HIS A 292 -19.86 -5.21 15.55
N ASN A 293 -18.80 -5.95 15.84
CA ASN A 293 -17.43 -5.45 15.97
C ASN A 293 -16.55 -5.82 14.76
N TYR A 294 -15.30 -5.36 14.77
CA TYR A 294 -14.33 -5.63 13.71
C TYR A 294 -14.16 -7.13 13.40
N LEU A 295 -14.07 -7.97 14.44
CA LEU A 295 -13.89 -9.41 14.26
C LEU A 295 -15.15 -10.06 13.67
N ASP A 296 -16.34 -9.61 14.03
CA ASP A 296 -17.60 -10.06 13.44
C ASP A 296 -17.65 -9.72 11.94
N ALA A 297 -17.17 -8.53 11.56
CA ALA A 297 -17.09 -8.10 10.16
C ALA A 297 -16.22 -9.05 9.32
N LEU A 298 -15.03 -9.38 9.81
CA LEU A 298 -14.13 -10.32 9.14
C LEU A 298 -14.75 -11.72 9.05
N LYS A 299 -15.27 -12.25 10.16
CA LYS A 299 -15.88 -13.59 10.20
C LYS A 299 -17.05 -13.70 9.24
N ALA A 300 -17.93 -12.70 9.20
CA ALA A 300 -19.10 -12.72 8.32
C ALA A 300 -18.69 -12.68 6.83
N ALA A 301 -17.72 -11.85 6.47
CA ALA A 301 -17.29 -11.71 5.09
C ALA A 301 -16.53 -12.95 4.56
N PHE A 302 -15.65 -13.51 5.40
CA PHE A 302 -14.80 -14.65 5.07
C PHE A 302 -15.40 -16.00 5.50
N GLU A 303 -16.68 -16.01 5.85
CA GLU A 303 -17.40 -17.25 6.15
C GLU A 303 -17.32 -18.22 4.96
N ASN A 304 -16.98 -19.48 5.24
CA ASN A 304 -16.83 -20.55 4.26
C ASN A 304 -15.74 -20.31 3.20
N ILE A 305 -14.82 -19.37 3.40
CA ILE A 305 -13.65 -19.26 2.54
C ILE A 305 -12.68 -20.41 2.84
N ALA A 306 -12.23 -21.12 1.80
CA ALA A 306 -11.39 -22.32 1.95
C ALA A 306 -9.90 -22.01 2.17
N VAL A 307 -9.52 -20.72 2.20
CA VAL A 307 -8.12 -20.28 2.21
C VAL A 307 -7.74 -19.66 3.55
N PRO A 308 -6.45 -19.66 3.92
CA PRO A 308 -5.99 -18.96 5.11
C PRO A 308 -6.32 -17.46 5.06
N VAL A 309 -6.86 -16.94 6.16
CA VAL A 309 -7.04 -15.50 6.38
C VAL A 309 -6.24 -15.09 7.60
N LEU A 310 -5.20 -14.29 7.38
CA LEU A 310 -4.44 -13.64 8.45
C LEU A 310 -4.98 -12.22 8.67
N TYR A 311 -5.02 -11.77 9.91
CA TYR A 311 -5.35 -10.40 10.26
C TYR A 311 -4.38 -9.83 11.30
N ASP A 312 -4.45 -8.52 11.54
CA ASP A 312 -3.53 -7.78 12.41
C ASP A 312 -2.08 -7.80 11.85
N VAL A 313 -1.98 -7.94 10.52
CA VAL A 313 -0.74 -7.93 9.75
C VAL A 313 -0.21 -6.51 9.69
N ASP A 314 1.12 -6.33 9.60
CA ASP A 314 1.79 -5.03 9.56
C ASP A 314 1.59 -4.30 8.21
N ILE A 315 0.35 -4.00 7.86
CA ILE A 315 -0.05 -3.35 6.60
C ILE A 315 -1.04 -2.23 6.95
N GLY A 316 -0.86 -1.07 6.32
CA GLY A 316 -1.80 0.04 6.41
C GLY A 316 -1.37 1.16 7.36
N HIS A 317 -2.36 1.72 8.07
CA HIS A 317 -2.25 3.02 8.75
C HIS A 317 -1.75 2.96 10.19
N ILE A 318 -1.52 1.76 10.74
CA ILE A 318 -0.91 1.60 12.07
C ILE A 318 0.55 1.16 11.90
N PRO A 319 1.51 2.08 12.09
CA PRO A 319 2.91 1.81 11.74
C PRO A 319 3.62 0.91 12.77
N PRO A 320 4.68 0.21 12.35
CA PRO A 320 5.26 0.26 11.01
C PRO A 320 4.58 -0.75 10.08
N GLN A 321 4.78 -0.57 8.79
CA GLN A 321 4.18 -1.39 7.74
C GLN A 321 5.23 -2.05 6.86
N ILE A 322 5.07 -3.35 6.58
CA ILE A 322 5.87 -4.05 5.58
C ILE A 322 5.55 -3.50 4.19
N SER A 323 6.54 -3.56 3.32
CA SER A 323 6.43 -3.08 1.94
C SER A 323 6.04 -4.22 1.00
N LEU A 324 4.84 -4.17 0.44
CA LEU A 324 4.30 -5.20 -0.45
C LEU A 324 4.33 -4.74 -1.91
N VAL A 325 4.86 -5.59 -2.80
CA VAL A 325 4.90 -5.29 -4.24
C VAL A 325 3.69 -5.91 -4.92
N ASN A 326 2.76 -5.08 -5.37
CA ASN A 326 1.65 -5.51 -6.21
C ASN A 326 2.20 -6.17 -7.48
N GLY A 327 1.76 -7.39 -7.77
CA GLY A 327 2.21 -8.22 -8.89
C GLY A 327 3.37 -9.18 -8.57
N ALA A 328 4.01 -9.06 -7.41
CA ALA A 328 5.08 -9.98 -6.99
C ALA A 328 4.54 -11.36 -6.61
N ASP A 329 5.28 -12.41 -6.99
CA ASP A 329 5.06 -13.74 -6.44
C ASP A 329 5.60 -13.76 -5.02
N ALA A 330 4.74 -14.15 -4.09
CA ALA A 330 5.05 -14.10 -2.67
C ALA A 330 4.74 -15.42 -1.96
N THR A 331 5.43 -15.63 -0.84
CA THR A 331 5.15 -16.68 0.12
C THR A 331 4.98 -16.04 1.49
N VAL A 332 3.88 -16.36 2.15
CA VAL A 332 3.56 -15.92 3.50
C VAL A 332 3.74 -17.10 4.43
N PHE A 333 4.48 -16.88 5.52
CA PHE A 333 4.59 -17.81 6.63
C PHE A 333 4.02 -17.17 7.88
N PHE A 334 3.17 -17.92 8.55
CA PHE A 334 2.61 -17.54 9.84
C PHE A 334 3.11 -18.49 10.93
N ALA A 335 3.51 -17.92 12.07
CA ALA A 335 3.67 -18.61 13.35
C ALA A 335 3.55 -17.59 14.50
N GLU A 336 3.09 -18.03 15.67
CA GLU A 336 2.86 -17.15 16.83
C GLU A 336 4.11 -16.38 17.28
N ASN A 337 5.29 -16.96 17.08
CA ASN A 337 6.57 -16.40 17.53
C ASN A 337 7.38 -15.75 16.39
N GLY A 338 6.79 -15.54 15.22
CA GLY A 338 7.45 -14.86 14.11
C GLY A 338 6.85 -15.22 12.77
N SER A 339 6.27 -14.23 12.11
CA SER A 339 5.71 -14.36 10.77
C SER A 339 6.58 -13.61 9.75
N TRP A 340 6.49 -13.97 8.48
CA TRP A 340 7.24 -13.30 7.42
C TRP A 340 6.57 -13.40 6.06
N VAL A 341 6.94 -12.48 5.16
CA VAL A 341 6.61 -12.52 3.73
C VAL A 341 7.90 -12.52 2.93
N THR A 342 8.02 -13.45 1.98
CA THR A 342 8.99 -13.34 0.89
C THR A 342 8.30 -12.89 -0.37
N GLN A 343 8.95 -12.05 -1.17
CA GLN A 343 8.43 -11.60 -2.47
C GLN A 343 9.56 -11.56 -3.51
N GLN A 344 9.28 -12.09 -4.69
CA GLN A 344 10.19 -12.12 -5.82
C GLN A 344 9.97 -10.88 -6.69
N LEU A 345 11.05 -10.11 -6.88
CA LEU A 345 11.08 -8.89 -7.70
C LEU A 345 11.45 -9.16 -9.15
#